data_AF-A0A4W3H419-F1
#
_entry.id   AF-A0A4W3H419-F1
#
_cell.length_a   1.000
_cell.length_b   1.000
_cell.length_c   1.000
_cell.angle_alpha   90.00
_cell.angle_beta   90.00
_cell.angle_gamma   90.00
#
_symmetry.space_group_name_H-M   'P 1'
#
loop_
_entity.id
_entity.type
_entity.pdbx_description
1 polymer ?
#
loop_
_entity_poly.entity_id
_entity_poly.type
_entity_poly.pdbx_seq_one_letter_code
_entity_poly.pdbx_strand_id
1 'polypeptide(L)'
;QSLLYCYYSTTHVFRCLPTDAVPNNNFLREYVCKPSIPSEDPVQTHEELRKICGFLVQFPFYILAEENLYSSINSKEGTMSV
;
A
#
# COMPACT_ATOMS: atom_id res chain seq x y z
N GLN A 1 16.86 -5.66 -8.51
CA GLN A 1 16.61 -6.60 -7.39
C GLN A 1 16.28 -5.88 -6.07
N SER A 2 17.17 -5.04 -5.52
CA SER A 2 17.03 -4.54 -4.13
C SER A 2 15.83 -3.62 -3.86
N LEU A 3 15.44 -2.77 -4.81
CA LEU A 3 14.29 -1.86 -4.66
C LEU A 3 12.93 -2.59 -4.69
N LEU A 4 12.82 -3.58 -5.57
CA LEU A 4 11.64 -4.46 -5.64
C LEU A 4 11.50 -5.27 -4.36
N TYR A 5 12.62 -5.72 -3.79
CA TYR A 5 12.62 -6.41 -2.49
C TYR A 5 12.17 -5.49 -1.35
N CYS A 6 12.64 -4.24 -1.31
CA CYS A 6 12.21 -3.28 -0.29
C CYS A 6 10.71 -2.98 -0.39
N TYR A 7 10.19 -2.77 -1.61
CA TYR A 7 8.75 -2.58 -1.85
C TYR A 7 7.92 -3.81 -1.46
N TYR A 8 8.37 -5.02 -1.84
CA TYR A 8 7.68 -6.26 -1.48
C TYR A 8 7.73 -6.50 0.03
N SER A 9 8.87 -6.30 0.68
CA SER A 9 9.04 -6.53 2.12
C SER A 9 8.19 -5.58 2.96
N THR A 10 8.14 -4.28 2.63
CA THR A 10 7.32 -3.33 3.39
C THR A 10 5.82 -3.55 3.20
N THR A 11 5.37 -3.81 1.96
CA THR A 11 3.95 -4.11 1.68
C THR A 11 3.51 -5.48 2.18
N HIS A 12 4.40 -6.48 2.22
CA HIS A 12 4.09 -7.81 2.73
C HIS A 12 4.05 -7.85 4.26
N VAL A 13 5.05 -7.25 4.93
CA VAL A 13 5.16 -7.24 6.39
C VAL A 13 4.11 -6.31 7.00
N PHE A 14 4.05 -5.05 6.56
CA PHE A 14 3.20 -4.04 7.21
C PHE A 14 1.85 -3.83 6.54
N ARG A 15 1.63 -4.41 5.36
CA ARG A 15 0.42 -4.16 4.57
C ARG A 15 0.19 -2.65 4.34
N CYS A 16 1.26 -1.91 4.04
CA CYS A 16 1.18 -0.47 3.81
C CYS A 16 0.50 -0.13 2.48
N LEU A 17 -0.18 1.02 2.47
CA LEU A 17 -0.60 1.72 1.26
C LEU A 17 0.38 2.87 0.99
N PRO A 18 0.62 3.26 -0.27
CA PRO A 18 0.00 2.71 -1.49
C PRO A 18 0.60 1.37 -1.96
N THR A 19 -0.19 0.53 -2.63
CA THR A 19 0.25 -0.78 -3.16
C THR A 19 -0.52 -1.18 -4.42
N ASP A 20 0.15 -1.85 -5.37
CA ASP A 20 -0.47 -2.39 -6.59
C ASP A 20 -1.39 -3.59 -6.31
N ALA A 21 -1.36 -4.15 -5.10
CA ALA A 21 -2.27 -5.22 -4.68
C ALA A 21 -3.71 -4.72 -4.41
N VAL A 22 -3.95 -3.42 -4.49
CA VAL A 22 -5.25 -2.78 -4.21
C VAL A 22 -5.71 -1.98 -5.43
N PRO A 23 -6.29 -2.64 -6.45
CA PRO A 23 -6.71 -1.97 -7.68
C PRO A 23 -8.04 -1.21 -7.53
N ASN A 24 -8.85 -1.48 -6.50
CA ASN A 24 -10.14 -0.84 -6.27
C ASN A 24 -10.58 -0.82 -4.80
N ASN A 25 -11.71 -0.15 -4.50
CA ASN A 25 -12.23 0.02 -3.14
C ASN A 25 -12.69 -1.29 -2.48
N ASN A 26 -13.10 -2.30 -3.25
CA ASN A 26 -13.43 -3.61 -2.69
C ASN A 26 -12.19 -4.30 -2.13
N PHE A 27 -11.11 -4.34 -2.91
CA PHE A 27 -9.83 -4.88 -2.46
C PHE A 27 -9.26 -4.07 -1.31
N LEU A 28 -9.42 -2.74 -1.33
CA LEU A 28 -8.97 -1.88 -0.22
C LEU A 28 -9.60 -2.29 1.10
N ARG A 29 -10.93 -2.45 1.13
CA ARG A 29 -11.67 -2.88 2.33
C ARG A 29 -11.17 -4.21 2.86
N GLU A 30 -11.03 -5.21 1.99
CA GLU A 30 -10.51 -6.52 2.40
C GLU A 30 -9.05 -6.42 2.89
N TYR A 31 -8.25 -5.59 2.22
CA TYR A 31 -6.83 -5.47 2.46
C TYR A 31 -6.52 -4.86 3.84
N VAL A 32 -7.28 -3.85 4.27
CA VAL A 32 -7.12 -3.18 5.58
C VAL A 32 -7.70 -3.98 6.75
N CYS A 33 -8.66 -4.88 6.49
CA CYS A 33 -9.23 -5.74 7.52
C CYS A 33 -8.29 -6.89 7.93
N LYS A 34 -7.31 -7.24 7.09
CA LYS A 34 -6.33 -8.28 7.39
C LYS A 34 -5.21 -7.72 8.29
N PRO A 35 -4.87 -8.39 9.40
CA PRO A 35 -3.80 -7.96 10.27
C PRO A 35 -2.44 -7.99 9.56
N SER A 36 -1.50 -7.16 10.02
CA SER A 36 -0.12 -7.13 9.53
C SER A 36 0.77 -8.12 10.29
N ILE A 37 1.80 -8.66 9.64
CA ILE A 37 2.75 -9.65 10.21
C ILE A 37 3.38 -9.20 11.54
N PRO A 38 3.76 -7.92 11.77
CA PRO A 38 4.28 -7.47 13.07
C PRO A 38 3.36 -7.70 14.26
N SER A 39 2.05 -7.80 14.03
CA SER A 39 1.07 -8.09 15.08
C SER A 39 1.00 -9.57 15.44
N GLU A 40 1.47 -10.46 14.55
CA GLU A 40 1.40 -11.91 14.67
C GLU A 40 2.76 -12.52 15.02
N ASP A 41 3.85 -12.07 14.36
CA ASP A 41 5.22 -12.54 14.58
C ASP A 41 6.25 -11.39 14.51
N PRO A 42 6.61 -10.79 15.66
CA PRO A 42 7.61 -9.74 15.73
C PRO A 42 9.04 -10.21 15.44
N VAL A 43 9.34 -11.51 15.61
CA VAL A 43 10.69 -12.05 15.36
C VAL A 43 10.92 -12.16 13.86
N GLN A 44 9.97 -12.74 13.13
CA GLN A 44 10.00 -12.81 11.67
C GLN A 44 10.05 -11.41 11.04
N THR A 45 9.29 -10.47 11.60
CA THR A 45 9.30 -9.05 11.19
C THR A 45 10.72 -8.46 11.28
N HIS A 46 11.41 -8.72 12.39
CA HIS A 46 12.76 -8.19 12.59
C HIS A 46 13.77 -8.80 11.59
N GLU A 47 13.62 -10.08 11.22
CA GLU A 47 14.48 -10.72 10.22
C GLU A 47 14.27 -10.16 8.81
N GLU A 48 13.03 -9.92 8.41
CA GLU A 48 12.72 -9.32 7.11
C GLU A 48 13.21 -7.87 7.02
N LEU A 49 13.01 -7.07 8.07
CA LEU A 49 13.46 -5.68 8.12
C LEU A 49 14.98 -5.54 8.02
N ARG A 50 15.76 -6.48 8.56
CA ARG A 50 17.23 -6.46 8.47
C ARG A 50 17.75 -6.56 7.04
N LYS A 51 16.94 -7.09 6.11
CA LYS A 51 17.31 -7.23 4.69
C LYS A 51 17.10 -5.92 3.91
N ILE A 52 16.38 -4.95 4.49
CA ILE A 52 16.13 -3.64 3.89
C ILE A 52 17.37 -2.77 4.10
N CYS A 53 17.86 -2.17 3.02
CA CYS A 53 18.97 -1.22 3.05
C CYS A 53 18.55 0.08 2.35
N GLY A 54 18.49 1.18 3.10
CA GLY A 54 17.99 2.47 2.63
C GLY A 54 16.46 2.59 2.65
N PHE A 55 15.94 3.65 2.04
CA PHE A 55 14.51 4.03 2.13
C PHE A 55 13.83 4.12 0.76
N LEU A 56 14.55 3.84 -0.32
CA LEU A 56 13.99 3.94 -1.66
C LEU A 56 13.11 2.72 -1.95
N VAL A 57 11.84 2.97 -2.24
CA VAL A 57 10.85 1.97 -2.62
C VAL A 57 10.37 2.24 -4.04
N GLN A 58 9.95 1.18 -4.73
CA GLN A 58 9.28 1.33 -6.02
C GLN A 58 7.92 2.02 -5.81
N PHE A 59 7.61 3.01 -6.65
CA PHE A 59 6.31 3.67 -6.61
C PHE A 59 5.23 2.75 -7.21
N PRO A 60 4.10 2.52 -6.52
CA PRO A 60 2.99 1.74 -7.06
C PRO A 60 2.23 2.55 -8.12
N PHE A 61 2.07 1.98 -9.31
CA PHE A 61 1.40 2.63 -10.43
C PHE A 61 -0.08 2.24 -10.58
N TYR A 62 -0.49 1.14 -9.98
CA TYR A 62 -1.80 0.52 -10.19
C TYR A 62 -2.74 0.62 -8.98
N ILE A 63 -2.36 1.40 -7.95
CA ILE A 63 -3.24 1.64 -6.82
C ILE A 63 -4.53 2.34 -7.28
N LEU A 64 -5.67 1.76 -6.91
CA LEU A 64 -7.01 2.25 -7.24
C LEU A 64 -7.20 2.54 -8.75
N ALA A 65 -6.48 1.84 -9.62
CA ALA A 65 -6.51 2.08 -11.06
C ALA A 65 -7.87 1.80 -11.71
N GLU A 66 -8.74 1.04 -11.04
CA GLU A 66 -10.10 0.75 -11.51
C GLU A 66 -11.16 1.73 -10.93
N GLU A 67 -10.75 2.68 -10.09
CA GLU A 67 -11.64 3.67 -9.47
C GLU A 67 -11.57 5.01 -10.21
N ASN A 68 -12.68 5.74 -10.20
CA ASN A 68 -12.66 7.14 -10.60
C ASN A 68 -12.20 7.98 -9.40
N LEU A 69 -10.93 8.38 -9.41
CA LEU A 69 -10.32 9.18 -8.33
C LEU A 69 -10.67 10.67 -8.39
N TYR A 70 -11.40 11.11 -9.41
CA TYR A 70 -11.91 12.47 -9.45
C TYR A 70 -13.09 12.60 -8.50
N SER A 71 -13.08 13.67 -7.70
CA SER A 71 -14.25 14.05 -6.90
C SER A 71 -15.47 14.15 -7.80
N SER A 72 -16.59 13.52 -7.43
CA SER A 72 -17.83 13.69 -8.18
C SER A 72 -18.20 15.17 -8.21
N ILE A 73 -18.63 15.66 -9.38
CA ILE A 73 -18.93 17.09 -9.63
C ILE A 73 -20.03 17.62 -8.68
N ASN A 74 -20.81 16.72 -8.08
CA ASN A 74 -21.89 17.04 -7.15
C ASN A 74 -21.53 16.82 -5.66
N SER A 75 -20.29 16.41 -5.35
CA SER A 75 -19.81 16.32 -3.97
C SER A 75 -19.46 17.71 -3.45
N LYS A 76 -19.65 17.94 -2.14
CA LYS A 76 -19.22 19.19 -1.48
C LYS A 76 -17.70 19.43 -1.55
N GLU A 77 -16.94 18.41 -1.96
CA GLU A 77 -15.49 18.48 -2.21
C GLU A 77 -15.14 18.75 -3.68
N GLY A 78 -16.11 18.67 -4.61
CA GLY A 78 -15.91 18.84 -6.05
C GLY A 78 -15.70 20.29 -6.52
N THR A 79 -15.65 21.25 -5.61
CA THR A 79 -15.41 22.68 -5.90
C THR A 79 -13.95 23.08 -5.79
N MET A 80 -13.03 22.13 -5.53
CA MET A 80 -11.60 22.40 -5.59
C MET A 80 -11.15 22.51 -7.05
N SER A 81 -10.67 23.70 -7.44
CA SER A 81 -9.92 23.85 -8.69
C SER A 81 -8.65 23.01 -8.61
N VAL A 82 -8.42 22.16 -9.61
CA VAL A 82 -7.17 21.38 -9.76
C VAL A 82 -5.99 22.28 -10.11
#